data_AF-A0A836HWB3-F1
#
_entry.id   AF-A0A836HWB3-F1
#
_cell.length_a   1.000
_cell.length_b   1.000
_cell.length_c   1.000
_cell.angle_alpha   90.00
_cell.angle_beta   90.00
_cell.angle_gamma   90.00
#
_symmetry.space_group_name_H-M   'P 1'
#
loop_
_entity.id
_entity.type
_entity.pdbx_description
1 polymer ?
#
loop_
_entity_poly.entity_id
_entity_poly.type
_entity_poly.pdbx_seq_one_letter_code
_entity_poly.pdbx_strand_id
1 'polypeptide(L)'
;MDKQDYYIILGISRTANKDAIRQAYKLKALQLHPDKNPNGEAIFKLVVNAYQTLNDPTKRSAYDRELMRQQRNTGARPHRQAAPQPPSPAAYPSPSDGTDAGGSRKPRFATDEQLFKDAYEQYKKNPFSGAPNGGFRGANSEGTFAEWFKKKQEELRRAEEVTRAKAEYAKNLEREEQRKAEEWRNMQRRREEEREEEMRQAKEQRERERDLLRRAREAEAQEQKAAEQKARMEEYAQVQREQQADVDRHLRDLASQKRELAEERRRLAEERAEVKNTAAENRYTREMAHRQRELELAEAVRRADEKVRQAQEQKAIHEACERALTEKRMHEEARKREEEQRALEAEVEREKQQRKEAVALEQERTRTTAELGEQRKRVIAQMMSERRKQEEEVSAMRKETDRIEAEMKAKLEALRAAKSAGQTINLDEWKL
;
A
#
# COMPACT_ATOMS: atom_id res chain seq x y z
N MET A 1 25.92 11.58 18.83
CA MET A 1 27.21 11.15 18.27
C MET A 1 27.13 9.66 18.05
N ASP A 2 26.79 9.26 16.83
CA ASP A 2 26.60 7.87 16.45
C ASP A 2 27.89 7.09 16.72
N LYS A 3 27.81 6.10 17.62
CA LYS A 3 28.89 5.14 17.86
C LYS A 3 29.10 4.41 16.54
N GLN A 4 30.18 4.75 15.84
CA GLN A 4 30.48 4.18 14.53
C GLN A 4 30.65 2.66 14.66
N ASP A 5 29.80 1.92 13.96
CA ASP A 5 29.88 0.46 13.91
C ASP A 5 31.24 0.02 13.33
N TYR A 6 32.03 -0.72 14.11
CA TYR A 6 33.37 -1.17 13.71
C TYR A 6 33.32 -2.11 12.49
N TYR A 7 32.20 -2.82 12.29
CA TYR A 7 31.96 -3.62 11.10
C TYR A 7 31.79 -2.76 9.85
N ILE A 8 31.12 -1.60 9.96
CA ILE A 8 30.93 -0.66 8.86
C ILE A 8 32.25 0.05 8.54
N ILE A 9 33.03 0.42 9.56
CA ILE A 9 34.37 1.03 9.38
C ILE A 9 35.31 0.11 8.59
N LEU A 10 35.30 -1.19 8.89
CA LEU A 10 36.09 -2.19 8.15
C LEU A 10 35.43 -2.63 6.83
N GLY A 11 34.16 -2.28 6.59
CA GLY A 11 33.43 -2.64 5.37
C GLY A 11 33.09 -4.12 5.28
N ILE A 12 32.84 -4.78 6.41
CA ILE A 12 32.61 -6.22 6.51
C ILE A 12 31.26 -6.54 7.17
N SER A 13 30.69 -7.69 6.83
CA SER A 13 29.48 -8.20 7.50
C SER A 13 29.76 -8.59 8.95
N ARG A 14 28.75 -8.48 9.83
CA ARG A 14 28.82 -8.93 11.23
C ARG A 14 29.07 -10.44 11.37
N THR A 15 28.75 -11.22 10.34
CA THR A 15 29.01 -12.67 10.24
C THR A 15 30.40 -13.01 9.69
N ALA A 16 31.24 -12.02 9.38
CA ALA A 16 32.55 -12.24 8.78
C ALA A 16 33.48 -13.05 9.70
N ASN A 17 34.22 -13.98 9.09
CA ASN A 17 35.23 -14.80 9.78
C ASN A 17 36.51 -13.99 10.06
N LYS A 18 37.35 -14.47 10.98
CA LYS A 18 38.60 -13.78 11.40
C LYS A 18 39.53 -13.48 10.23
N ASP A 19 39.60 -14.37 9.24
CA ASP A 19 40.44 -14.15 8.05
C ASP A 19 39.93 -13.02 7.16
N ALA A 20 38.61 -12.87 7.04
CA ALA A 20 38.00 -11.75 6.32
C ALA A 20 38.24 -10.42 7.05
N ILE A 21 38.21 -10.40 8.39
CA ILE A 21 38.54 -9.23 9.22
C ILE A 21 40.00 -8.81 8.98
N ARG A 22 40.93 -9.77 8.98
CA ARG A 22 42.36 -9.51 8.74
C ARG A 22 42.63 -9.02 7.32
N GLN A 23 41.96 -9.59 6.32
CA GLN A 23 42.09 -9.15 4.93
C GLN A 23 41.53 -7.74 4.71
N ALA A 24 40.35 -7.44 5.25
CA ALA A 24 39.75 -6.11 5.17
C ALA A 24 40.60 -5.03 5.85
N TYR A 25 41.18 -5.34 7.02
CA TYR A 25 42.13 -4.46 7.69
C TYR A 25 43.37 -4.20 6.83
N LYS A 26 43.97 -5.24 6.22
CA LYS A 26 45.15 -5.08 5.38
C LYS A 26 44.87 -4.18 4.16
N LEU A 27 43.71 -4.34 3.52
CA LEU A 27 43.30 -3.51 2.39
C LEU A 27 43.07 -2.04 2.82
N LYS A 28 42.36 -1.82 3.92
CA LYS A 28 42.10 -0.47 4.44
C LYS A 28 43.37 0.22 4.96
N ALA A 29 44.27 -0.53 5.59
CA ALA A 29 45.54 -0.02 6.07
C ALA A 29 46.47 0.41 4.92
N LEU A 30 46.46 -0.31 3.79
CA LEU A 30 47.21 0.09 2.59
C LEU A 30 46.63 1.32 1.90
N GLN A 31 45.31 1.48 1.91
CA GLN A 31 44.61 2.64 1.34
C GLN A 31 44.76 3.91 2.19
N LEU A 32 44.81 3.76 3.52
CA LEU A 32 44.79 4.86 4.48
C LEU A 32 46.12 5.02 5.23
N HIS A 33 47.22 4.47 4.69
CA HIS A 33 48.53 4.59 5.31
C HIS A 33 48.97 6.06 5.35
N PRO A 34 49.46 6.58 6.49
CA PRO A 34 49.81 7.99 6.65
C PRO A 34 50.91 8.46 5.69
N ASP A 35 51.74 7.54 5.19
CA ASP A 35 52.79 7.81 4.20
C ASP A 35 52.24 8.14 2.79
N LYS A 36 51.05 7.63 2.44
CA LYS A 36 50.41 7.87 1.14
C LYS A 36 49.24 8.85 1.22
N ASN A 37 48.66 9.03 2.40
CA ASN A 37 47.52 9.91 2.59
C ASN A 37 47.65 10.68 3.92
N PRO A 38 48.27 11.89 3.92
CA PRO A 38 48.59 12.63 5.14
C PRO A 38 47.35 13.12 5.92
N ASN A 39 46.17 13.17 5.29
CA ASN A 39 44.91 13.54 5.96
C ASN A 39 44.13 12.32 6.52
N GLY A 40 44.65 11.10 6.32
CA GLY A 40 43.97 9.85 6.68
C GLY A 40 44.16 9.39 8.13
N GLU A 41 44.97 10.08 8.93
CA GLU A 41 45.39 9.61 10.27
C GLU A 41 44.21 9.32 11.21
N ALA A 42 43.19 10.18 11.21
CA ALA A 42 42.01 10.01 12.05
C ALA A 42 41.21 8.75 11.69
N ILE A 43 41.05 8.47 10.39
CA ILE A 43 40.32 7.31 9.88
C ILE A 43 41.17 6.04 10.09
N PHE A 44 42.48 6.14 9.93
CA PHE A 44 43.41 5.05 10.19
C PHE A 44 43.36 4.60 11.66
N LYS A 45 43.34 5.54 12.62
CA LYS A 45 43.15 5.22 14.04
C LYS A 45 41.84 4.48 14.32
N LEU A 46 40.75 4.86 13.64
CA LEU A 46 39.45 4.17 13.76
C LEU A 46 39.50 2.75 13.18
N VAL A 47 40.16 2.56 12.04
CA VAL A 47 40.37 1.24 11.40
C VAL A 47 41.22 0.32 12.30
N VAL A 48 42.26 0.85 12.93
CA VAL A 48 43.09 0.11 13.89
C VAL A 48 42.28 -0.30 15.13
N ASN A 49 41.50 0.61 15.70
CA ASN A 49 40.64 0.33 16.86
C ASN A 49 39.54 -0.71 16.53
N ALA A 50 38.95 -0.62 15.34
CA ALA A 50 37.99 -1.60 14.84
C ALA A 50 38.63 -2.98 14.70
N TYR A 51 39.83 -3.07 14.12
CA TYR A 51 40.56 -4.33 13.99
C TYR A 51 40.93 -4.93 15.35
N GLN A 52 41.47 -4.14 16.28
CA GLN A 52 41.84 -4.62 17.62
C GLN A 52 40.64 -5.16 18.40
N THR A 53 39.46 -4.57 18.23
CA THR A 53 38.23 -5.00 18.91
C THR A 53 37.62 -6.23 18.26
N LEU A 54 37.62 -6.32 16.93
CA LEU A 54 36.96 -7.40 16.18
C LEU A 54 37.85 -8.64 15.95
N ASN A 55 39.17 -8.49 16.01
CA ASN A 55 40.12 -9.60 15.82
C ASN A 55 40.21 -10.52 17.06
N ASP A 56 40.07 -9.96 18.26
CA ASP A 56 40.04 -10.72 19.51
C ASP A 56 38.61 -11.25 19.78
N PRO A 57 38.41 -12.59 19.88
CA PRO A 57 37.08 -13.17 20.08
C PRO A 57 36.39 -12.70 21.37
N THR A 58 37.15 -12.43 22.43
CA THR A 58 36.61 -12.00 23.72
C THR A 58 36.09 -10.56 23.62
N LYS A 59 36.86 -9.68 22.99
CA LYS A 59 36.48 -8.28 22.76
C LYS A 59 35.35 -8.15 21.75
N ARG A 60 35.35 -8.97 20.69
CA ARG A 60 34.27 -9.05 19.70
C ARG A 60 32.95 -9.45 20.35
N SER A 61 32.96 -10.50 21.18
CA SER A 61 31.74 -10.94 21.89
C SER A 61 31.20 -9.86 22.84
N ALA A 62 32.08 -9.19 23.58
CA ALA A 62 31.67 -8.09 24.46
C ALA A 62 31.08 -6.90 23.67
N TYR A 63 31.69 -6.56 22.52
CA TYR A 63 31.21 -5.52 21.62
C TYR A 63 29.85 -5.88 20.99
N ASP A 64 29.70 -7.09 20.49
CA ASP A 64 28.45 -7.58 19.88
C ASP A 64 27.30 -7.59 20.90
N ARG A 65 27.58 -7.99 22.14
CA ARG A 65 26.59 -7.96 23.24
C ARG A 65 26.15 -6.54 23.58
N GLU A 66 27.08 -5.60 23.62
CA GLU A 66 26.77 -4.18 23.87
C GLU A 66 25.95 -3.58 22.72
N LEU A 67 26.27 -3.95 21.48
CA LEU A 67 25.56 -3.53 20.27
C LEU A 67 24.13 -4.09 20.21
N MET A 68 23.92 -5.35 20.64
CA MET A 68 22.58 -5.94 20.79
C MET A 68 21.78 -5.29 21.91
N ARG A 69 22.43 -4.92 23.03
CA ARG A 69 21.79 -4.20 24.13
C ARG A 69 21.30 -2.82 23.70
N GLN A 70 22.09 -2.11 22.89
CA GLN A 70 21.71 -0.81 22.34
C GLN A 70 20.54 -0.92 21.34
N GLN A 71 20.56 -1.94 20.47
CA GLN A 71 19.44 -2.20 19.54
C GLN A 71 18.13 -2.59 20.24
N ARG A 72 18.20 -3.26 21.41
CA ARG A 72 17.00 -3.55 22.22
C ARG A 72 16.41 -2.31 22.89
N ASN A 73 17.21 -1.26 23.12
CA ASN A 73 16.75 -0.03 23.78
C ASN A 73 16.15 0.98 22.78
N THR A 74 16.45 0.84 21.49
CA THR A 74 15.76 1.52 20.39
C THR A 74 14.63 0.61 19.92
N GLY A 75 13.38 0.82 20.38
CA GLY A 75 12.22 -0.09 20.22
C GLY A 75 11.75 -0.42 18.79
N ALA A 76 12.64 -0.92 17.94
CA ALA A 76 12.36 -1.42 16.61
C ALA A 76 12.19 -2.95 16.68
N ARG A 77 11.01 -3.42 16.29
CA ARG A 77 10.63 -4.84 16.20
C ARG A 77 11.63 -5.65 15.36
N PRO A 78 11.93 -6.92 15.71
CA PRO A 78 12.89 -7.72 14.96
C PRO A 78 12.26 -8.15 13.63
N HIS A 79 12.86 -7.72 12.52
CA HIS A 79 12.56 -8.27 11.21
C HIS A 79 13.08 -9.72 11.15
N ARG A 80 12.19 -10.62 10.73
CA ARG A 80 12.39 -12.07 10.59
C ARG A 80 13.48 -12.34 9.56
N GLN A 81 14.59 -12.96 9.98
CA GLN A 81 15.61 -13.48 9.07
C GLN A 81 15.06 -14.72 8.34
N ALA A 82 15.00 -14.65 7.01
CA ALA A 82 14.78 -15.82 6.16
C ALA A 82 16.06 -16.68 6.10
N ALA A 83 15.87 -18.00 6.13
CA ALA A 83 16.91 -19.02 6.02
C ALA A 83 17.52 -19.09 4.58
N PRO A 84 18.68 -19.75 4.39
CA PRO A 84 19.63 -19.46 3.31
C PRO A 84 19.32 -20.20 2.01
N GLN A 85 19.64 -19.58 0.87
CA GLN A 85 19.68 -20.23 -0.46
C GLN A 85 21.13 -20.52 -0.92
N PRO A 86 21.36 -21.57 -1.73
CA PRO A 86 22.70 -22.06 -2.12
C PRO A 86 23.42 -21.17 -3.15
N PRO A 87 24.76 -21.31 -3.31
CA PRO A 87 25.57 -20.37 -4.07
C PRO A 87 25.58 -20.66 -5.58
N SER A 88 25.56 -19.60 -6.39
CA SER A 88 25.97 -19.61 -7.80
C SER A 88 26.47 -18.20 -8.19
N PRO A 89 27.25 -18.04 -9.28
CA PRO A 89 28.58 -17.44 -9.18
C PRO A 89 28.66 -16.02 -9.73
N ALA A 90 29.64 -15.30 -9.18
CA ALA A 90 30.41 -14.18 -9.75
C ALA A 90 29.83 -13.42 -10.96
N ALA A 91 29.48 -12.15 -10.71
CA ALA A 91 29.68 -11.08 -11.69
C ALA A 91 30.13 -9.80 -10.96
N TYR A 92 31.19 -9.21 -11.50
CA TYR A 92 31.89 -8.00 -11.05
C TYR A 92 31.00 -6.75 -11.08
N PRO A 93 31.26 -5.75 -10.23
CA PRO A 93 30.85 -4.38 -10.48
C PRO A 93 31.92 -3.58 -11.26
N SER A 94 31.40 -2.81 -12.20
CA SER A 94 32.06 -1.70 -12.90
C SER A 94 32.42 -0.55 -11.95
N PRO A 95 33.51 0.20 -12.18
CA PRO A 95 33.74 1.51 -11.55
C PRO A 95 33.56 2.67 -12.54
N SER A 96 32.92 3.74 -12.06
CA SER A 96 32.92 5.08 -12.65
C SER A 96 33.90 6.00 -11.89
N ASP A 97 34.54 6.89 -12.65
CA ASP A 97 35.08 8.21 -12.32
C ASP A 97 36.24 8.39 -11.33
N GLY A 98 37.23 9.19 -11.78
CA GLY A 98 37.97 10.11 -10.90
C GLY A 98 39.50 10.09 -10.95
N THR A 99 40.08 10.79 -11.94
CA THR A 99 41.16 11.80 -11.81
C THR A 99 42.22 11.72 -10.69
N ASP A 100 43.50 11.80 -11.14
CA ASP A 100 44.67 12.55 -10.57
C ASP A 100 45.28 12.05 -9.23
N ALA A 101 46.58 11.95 -8.94
CA ALA A 101 47.85 12.29 -9.62
C ALA A 101 49.03 11.55 -8.93
N GLY A 102 50.12 11.27 -9.67
CA GLY A 102 51.53 11.14 -9.22
C GLY A 102 51.97 9.85 -8.47
N GLY A 103 53.01 9.09 -8.86
CA GLY A 103 54.03 9.23 -9.88
C GLY A 103 54.97 8.02 -9.99
N SER A 104 55.71 7.99 -11.11
CA SER A 104 56.99 7.29 -11.37
C SER A 104 57.01 5.76 -11.62
N ARG A 105 56.96 5.38 -12.90
CA ARG A 105 58.08 4.82 -13.71
C ARG A 105 57.56 4.38 -15.09
N LYS A 106 58.01 5.04 -16.16
CA LYS A 106 57.63 4.74 -17.56
C LYS A 106 58.44 3.55 -18.10
N PRO A 107 57.84 2.59 -18.80
CA PRO A 107 58.43 1.98 -19.98
C PRO A 107 57.84 2.64 -21.23
N ARG A 108 58.71 3.10 -22.13
CA ARG A 108 58.36 3.62 -23.45
C ARG A 108 57.96 2.45 -24.35
N PHE A 109 56.68 2.35 -24.72
CA PHE A 109 56.26 1.62 -25.92
C PHE A 109 55.76 2.66 -26.92
N ALA A 110 56.40 2.70 -28.09
CA ALA A 110 55.97 3.50 -29.23
C ALA A 110 54.62 2.95 -29.73
N THR A 111 53.68 3.83 -30.06
CA THR A 111 52.42 3.45 -30.70
C THR A 111 52.70 3.02 -32.15
N ASP A 112 51.88 2.14 -32.71
CA ASP A 112 52.00 1.66 -34.11
C ASP A 112 52.09 2.82 -35.14
N GLU A 113 51.56 3.99 -34.79
CA GLU A 113 51.64 5.20 -35.61
C GLU A 113 53.01 5.89 -35.59
N GLN A 114 53.79 5.73 -34.52
CA GLN A 114 55.19 6.15 -34.45
C GLN A 114 56.12 5.15 -35.16
N LEU A 115 55.82 3.85 -35.08
CA LEU A 115 56.54 2.82 -35.85
C LEU A 115 56.36 3.00 -37.36
N PHE A 116 55.14 3.37 -37.79
CA PHE A 116 54.84 3.62 -39.20
C PHE A 116 55.48 4.92 -39.71
N LYS A 117 55.54 5.97 -38.89
CA LYS A 117 56.25 7.23 -39.22
C LYS A 117 57.76 7.05 -39.32
N ASP A 118 58.38 6.27 -38.43
CA ASP A 118 59.81 5.99 -38.47
C ASP A 118 60.19 5.08 -39.65
N ALA A 119 59.38 4.06 -39.97
CA ALA A 119 59.59 3.22 -41.16
C ALA A 119 59.40 3.98 -42.48
N TYR A 120 58.45 4.92 -42.54
CA TYR A 120 58.20 5.77 -43.70
C TYR A 120 59.28 6.84 -43.91
N GLU A 121 59.79 7.44 -42.83
CA GLU A 121 60.95 8.36 -42.84
C GLU A 121 62.24 7.65 -43.27
N GLN A 122 62.44 6.39 -42.87
CA GLN A 122 63.61 5.60 -43.23
C GLN A 122 63.58 5.16 -44.70
N TYR A 123 62.39 4.86 -45.25
CA TYR A 123 62.17 4.60 -46.68
C TYR A 123 62.45 5.84 -47.56
N LYS A 124 62.19 7.05 -47.05
CA LYS A 124 62.44 8.30 -47.75
C LYS A 124 63.92 8.70 -47.81
N LYS A 125 64.78 8.13 -46.94
CA LYS A 125 66.19 8.53 -46.76
C LYS A 125 67.21 7.66 -47.49
N ASN A 126 66.89 6.43 -47.94
CA ASN A 126 67.81 5.57 -48.70
C ASN A 126 67.09 4.89 -49.91
N PRO A 127 67.36 5.27 -51.18
CA PRO A 127 66.75 4.61 -52.33
C PRO A 127 67.45 3.31 -52.76
N PHE A 128 68.60 2.93 -52.18
CA PHE A 128 69.31 1.71 -52.58
C PHE A 128 70.28 1.23 -51.52
N SER A 129 69.84 0.33 -50.63
CA SER A 129 70.71 -0.68 -49.96
C SER A 129 69.93 -1.51 -48.94
N GLY A 130 69.89 -2.83 -49.15
CA GLY A 130 69.81 -3.81 -48.07
C GLY A 130 68.42 -4.31 -47.68
N ALA A 131 67.89 -5.25 -48.46
CA ALA A 131 66.89 -6.19 -47.96
C ALA A 131 67.56 -7.26 -47.08
N PRO A 132 66.98 -7.68 -45.95
CA PRO A 132 67.15 -9.02 -45.42
C PRO A 132 66.01 -9.91 -45.95
N ASN A 133 66.37 -10.72 -46.93
CA ASN A 133 65.84 -12.06 -47.22
C ASN A 133 64.31 -12.30 -47.09
N GLY A 134 63.61 -12.18 -48.22
CA GLY A 134 62.24 -12.67 -48.41
C GLY A 134 61.80 -12.36 -49.84
N GLY A 135 62.02 -13.32 -50.74
CA GLY A 135 62.05 -13.09 -52.19
C GLY A 135 60.76 -12.56 -52.82
N PHE A 136 60.95 -11.64 -53.77
CA PHE A 136 60.04 -11.49 -54.89
C PHE A 136 60.88 -11.29 -56.15
N ARG A 137 61.17 -12.38 -56.86
CA ARG A 137 61.67 -12.36 -58.23
C ARG A 137 60.78 -13.29 -59.05
N GLY A 138 60.12 -12.72 -60.05
CA GLY A 138 59.29 -13.43 -61.00
C GLY A 138 58.35 -12.47 -61.70
N ALA A 139 58.84 -11.83 -62.77
CA ALA A 139 58.06 -10.95 -63.63
C ALA A 139 57.05 -11.76 -64.46
N ASN A 140 55.82 -11.24 -64.56
CA ASN A 140 54.91 -11.19 -65.72
C ASN A 140 53.44 -11.40 -65.32
N SER A 141 52.77 -10.34 -64.87
CA SER A 141 51.40 -10.00 -65.25
C SER A 141 50.99 -8.74 -64.49
N GLU A 142 50.44 -7.78 -65.21
CA GLU A 142 49.94 -6.49 -64.74
C GLU A 142 48.97 -6.67 -63.56
N GLY A 143 49.44 -6.33 -62.36
CA GLY A 143 48.62 -6.02 -61.21
C GLY A 143 49.25 -4.81 -60.55
N THR A 144 48.89 -3.63 -61.04
CA THR A 144 49.49 -2.36 -60.59
C THR A 144 49.40 -2.24 -59.07
N PHE A 145 50.33 -1.54 -58.43
CA PHE A 145 50.27 -1.20 -57.00
C PHE A 145 48.88 -0.67 -56.58
N ALA A 146 48.16 -0.03 -57.50
CA ALA A 146 46.76 0.39 -57.35
C ALA A 146 45.79 -0.78 -57.11
N GLU A 147 45.94 -1.93 -57.77
CA GLU A 147 45.13 -3.13 -57.54
C GLU A 147 45.48 -3.82 -56.22
N TRP A 148 46.78 -3.91 -55.89
CA TRP A 148 47.21 -4.41 -54.59
C TRP A 148 46.68 -3.54 -53.44
N PHE A 149 46.75 -2.20 -53.59
CA PHE A 149 46.25 -1.24 -52.61
C PHE A 149 44.73 -1.28 -52.50
N LYS A 150 44.00 -1.38 -53.62
CA LYS A 150 42.53 -1.57 -53.63
C LYS A 150 42.13 -2.87 -52.93
N LYS A 151 42.80 -3.98 -53.23
CA LYS A 151 42.58 -5.27 -52.57
C LYS A 151 42.86 -5.18 -51.07
N LYS A 152 43.92 -4.47 -50.66
CA LYS A 152 44.22 -4.26 -49.24
C LYS A 152 43.22 -3.35 -48.53
N GLN A 153 42.72 -2.30 -49.19
CA GLN A 153 41.63 -1.48 -48.65
C GLN A 153 40.33 -2.28 -48.52
N GLU A 154 40.05 -3.18 -49.46
CA GLU A 154 38.87 -4.06 -49.40
C GLU A 154 39.00 -5.12 -48.29
N GLU A 155 40.19 -5.67 -48.05
CA GLU A 155 40.47 -6.55 -46.90
C GLU A 155 40.31 -5.82 -45.56
N LEU A 156 40.79 -4.58 -45.45
CA LEU A 156 40.59 -3.73 -44.27
C LEU A 156 39.10 -3.43 -44.05
N ARG A 157 38.35 -3.08 -45.10
CA ARG A 157 36.90 -2.87 -45.02
C ARG A 157 36.16 -4.13 -44.59
N ARG A 158 36.51 -5.29 -45.13
CA ARG A 158 35.92 -6.58 -44.70
C ARG A 158 36.27 -6.91 -43.24
N ALA A 159 37.48 -6.61 -42.79
CA ALA A 159 37.87 -6.79 -41.40
C ALA A 159 37.08 -5.84 -40.48
N GLU A 160 36.92 -4.57 -40.87
CA GLU A 160 36.08 -3.59 -40.16
C GLU A 160 34.61 -4.04 -40.11
N GLU A 161 34.05 -4.54 -41.21
CA GLU A 161 32.69 -5.09 -41.26
C GLU A 161 32.52 -6.28 -40.33
N VAL A 162 33.50 -7.19 -40.26
CA VAL A 162 33.46 -8.33 -39.33
C VAL A 162 33.57 -7.86 -37.88
N THR A 163 34.41 -6.88 -37.56
CA THR A 163 34.48 -6.32 -36.20
C THR A 163 33.19 -5.60 -35.82
N ARG A 164 32.58 -4.86 -36.74
CA ARG A 164 31.29 -4.21 -36.56
C ARG A 164 30.16 -5.23 -36.39
N ALA A 165 30.14 -6.30 -37.18
CA ALA A 165 29.17 -7.39 -37.04
C ALA A 165 29.30 -8.11 -35.69
N LYS A 166 30.53 -8.36 -35.22
CA LYS A 166 30.79 -8.92 -33.88
C LYS A 166 30.33 -7.97 -32.77
N ALA A 167 30.55 -6.66 -32.92
CA ALA A 167 30.09 -5.66 -31.95
C ALA A 167 28.57 -5.56 -31.91
N GLU A 168 27.89 -5.62 -33.06
CA GLU A 168 26.42 -5.64 -33.12
C GLU A 168 25.83 -6.95 -32.55
N TYR A 169 26.47 -8.10 -32.81
CA TYR A 169 26.08 -9.36 -32.18
C TYR A 169 26.21 -9.31 -30.65
N ALA A 170 27.32 -8.73 -30.13
CA ALA A 170 27.51 -8.56 -28.70
C ALA A 170 26.43 -7.65 -28.06
N LYS A 171 26.10 -6.53 -28.71
CA LYS A 171 25.00 -5.66 -28.26
C LYS A 171 23.65 -6.37 -28.27
N ASN A 172 23.38 -7.19 -29.29
CA ASN A 172 22.12 -7.94 -29.36
C ASN A 172 22.05 -9.03 -28.30
N LEU A 173 23.17 -9.68 -27.98
CA LEU A 173 23.26 -10.63 -26.87
C LEU A 173 23.01 -9.94 -25.52
N GLU A 174 23.64 -8.79 -25.27
CA GLU A 174 23.39 -7.98 -24.06
C GLU A 174 21.91 -7.56 -23.95
N ARG A 175 21.29 -7.15 -25.07
CA ARG A 175 19.85 -6.83 -25.09
C ARG A 175 18.99 -8.05 -24.77
N GLU A 176 19.32 -9.23 -25.28
CA GLU A 176 18.58 -10.45 -24.93
C GLU A 176 18.75 -10.85 -23.47
N GLU A 177 19.95 -10.71 -22.91
CA GLU A 177 20.21 -10.95 -21.49
C GLU A 177 19.45 -9.95 -20.62
N GLN A 178 19.41 -8.67 -21.01
CA GLN A 178 18.61 -7.65 -20.34
C GLN A 178 17.12 -7.97 -20.40
N ARG A 179 16.60 -8.40 -21.56
CA ARG A 179 15.20 -8.81 -21.71
C ARG A 179 14.87 -10.00 -20.81
N LYS A 180 15.71 -11.03 -20.79
CA LYS A 180 15.53 -12.20 -19.90
C LYS A 180 15.62 -11.81 -18.42
N ALA A 181 16.53 -10.91 -18.06
CA ALA A 181 16.65 -10.40 -16.70
C ALA A 181 15.43 -9.57 -16.29
N GLU A 182 14.89 -8.76 -17.19
CA GLU A 182 13.67 -7.97 -16.95
C GLU A 182 12.43 -8.87 -16.85
N GLU A 183 12.27 -9.85 -17.73
CA GLU A 183 11.22 -10.87 -17.64
C GLU A 183 11.29 -11.64 -16.32
N TRP A 184 12.50 -12.00 -15.89
CA TRP A 184 12.71 -12.66 -14.60
C TRP A 184 12.35 -11.75 -13.41
N ARG A 185 12.73 -10.47 -13.45
CA ARG A 185 12.35 -9.48 -12.44
C ARG A 185 10.83 -9.25 -12.39
N ASN A 186 10.18 -9.18 -13.55
CA ASN A 186 8.73 -9.03 -13.64
C ASN A 186 8.00 -10.27 -13.12
N MET A 187 8.54 -11.46 -13.37
CA MET A 187 8.01 -12.70 -12.80
C MET A 187 8.18 -12.76 -11.28
N GLN A 188 9.32 -12.31 -10.74
CA GLN A 188 9.50 -12.20 -9.29
C GLN A 188 8.53 -11.19 -8.67
N ARG A 189 8.36 -10.02 -9.30
CA ARG A 189 7.42 -9.00 -8.84
C ARG A 189 5.99 -9.53 -8.84
N ARG A 190 5.55 -10.22 -9.89
CA ARG A 190 4.22 -10.86 -9.94
C ARG A 190 4.03 -11.86 -8.81
N ARG A 191 5.04 -12.69 -8.51
CA ARG A 191 4.98 -13.64 -7.39
C ARG A 191 4.94 -12.94 -6.02
N GLU A 192 5.57 -11.79 -5.89
CA GLU A 192 5.50 -10.97 -4.67
C GLU A 192 4.13 -10.32 -4.53
N GLU A 193 3.60 -9.73 -5.60
CA GLU A 193 2.24 -9.16 -5.67
C GLU A 193 1.19 -10.23 -5.34
N GLU A 194 1.27 -11.42 -5.92
CA GLU A 194 0.39 -12.56 -5.62
C GLU A 194 0.44 -12.94 -4.13
N ARG A 195 1.64 -13.04 -3.54
CA ARG A 195 1.77 -13.33 -2.09
C ARG A 195 1.24 -12.20 -1.22
N GLU A 196 1.43 -10.95 -1.63
CA GLU A 196 0.89 -9.79 -0.92
C GLU A 196 -0.64 -9.76 -0.99
N GLU A 197 -1.22 -10.08 -2.14
CA GLU A 197 -2.66 -10.25 -2.32
C GLU A 197 -3.21 -11.40 -1.48
N GLU A 198 -2.56 -12.56 -1.47
CA GLU A 198 -2.92 -13.68 -0.60
C GLU A 198 -2.88 -13.29 0.88
N MET A 199 -1.83 -12.59 1.31
CA MET A 199 -1.70 -12.09 2.69
C MET A 199 -2.79 -11.06 3.03
N ARG A 200 -3.16 -10.20 2.07
CA ARG A 200 -4.24 -9.23 2.22
C ARG A 200 -5.59 -9.92 2.34
N GLN A 201 -5.88 -10.89 1.47
CA GLN A 201 -7.10 -11.69 1.53
C GLN A 201 -7.18 -12.49 2.83
N ALA A 202 -6.10 -13.12 3.27
CA ALA A 202 -6.04 -13.84 4.53
C ALA A 202 -6.26 -12.91 5.74
N LYS A 203 -5.72 -11.68 5.71
CA LYS A 203 -5.96 -10.68 6.75
C LYS A 203 -7.43 -10.25 6.78
N GLU A 204 -8.01 -10.01 5.62
CA GLU A 204 -9.43 -9.64 5.49
C GLU A 204 -10.35 -10.77 5.94
N GLN A 205 -10.04 -12.02 5.59
CA GLN A 205 -10.76 -13.20 6.08
C GLN A 205 -10.71 -13.29 7.62
N ARG A 206 -9.52 -13.16 8.21
CA ARG A 206 -9.37 -13.16 9.68
C ARG A 206 -10.13 -12.02 10.35
N GLU A 207 -10.19 -10.86 9.72
CA GLU A 207 -10.95 -9.72 10.23
C GLU A 207 -12.46 -9.98 10.16
N ARG A 208 -12.95 -10.51 9.03
CA ARG A 208 -14.35 -10.95 8.89
C ARG A 208 -14.72 -12.02 9.91
N GLU A 209 -13.87 -13.04 10.11
CA GLU A 209 -14.08 -14.07 11.13
C GLU A 209 -14.12 -13.49 12.55
N ARG A 210 -13.22 -12.56 12.86
CA ARG A 210 -13.19 -11.87 14.15
C ARG A 210 -14.46 -11.04 14.37
N ASP A 211 -14.94 -10.35 13.33
CA ASP A 211 -16.17 -9.56 13.39
C ASP A 211 -17.42 -10.44 13.53
N LEU A 212 -17.46 -11.59 12.86
CA LEU A 212 -18.50 -12.60 13.05
C LEU A 212 -18.50 -13.12 14.49
N LEU A 213 -17.34 -13.43 15.05
CA LEU A 213 -17.22 -13.89 16.43
C LEU A 213 -17.65 -12.79 17.43
N ARG A 214 -17.33 -11.52 17.15
CA ARG A 214 -17.79 -10.38 17.96
C ARG A 214 -19.31 -10.28 17.94
N ARG A 215 -19.92 -10.34 16.75
CA ARG A 215 -21.38 -10.30 16.59
C ARG A 215 -22.07 -11.49 17.27
N ALA A 216 -21.48 -12.69 17.19
CA ALA A 216 -22.00 -13.87 17.88
C ALA A 216 -21.99 -13.68 19.40
N ARG A 217 -20.88 -13.17 19.97
CA ARG A 217 -20.80 -12.87 21.42
C ARG A 217 -21.77 -11.77 21.85
N GLU A 218 -21.95 -10.74 21.02
CA GLU A 218 -22.93 -9.69 21.28
C GLU A 218 -24.37 -10.24 21.27
N ALA A 219 -24.68 -11.15 20.32
CA ALA A 219 -25.97 -11.83 20.26
C ALA A 219 -26.19 -12.75 21.48
N GLU A 220 -25.22 -13.57 21.86
CA GLU A 220 -25.28 -14.39 23.08
C GLU A 220 -25.50 -13.54 24.34
N ALA A 221 -24.82 -12.39 24.44
CA ALA A 221 -25.02 -11.46 25.57
C ALA A 221 -26.41 -10.81 25.55
N GLN A 222 -26.99 -10.56 24.37
CA GLN A 222 -28.37 -10.08 24.26
C GLN A 222 -29.38 -11.17 24.64
N GLU A 223 -29.16 -12.41 24.23
CA GLU A 223 -29.99 -13.55 24.61
C GLU A 223 -29.94 -13.79 26.12
N GLN A 224 -28.76 -13.71 26.74
CA GLN A 224 -28.62 -13.80 28.20
C GLN A 224 -29.40 -12.69 28.91
N LYS A 225 -29.28 -11.44 28.45
CA LYS A 225 -30.06 -10.32 29.02
C LYS A 225 -31.56 -10.52 28.84
N ALA A 226 -32.00 -11.02 27.68
CA ALA A 226 -33.41 -11.32 27.44
C ALA A 226 -33.91 -12.47 28.32
N ALA A 227 -33.09 -13.51 28.54
CA ALA A 227 -33.38 -14.61 29.44
C ALA A 227 -33.46 -14.15 30.91
N GLU A 228 -32.54 -13.29 31.35
CA GLU A 228 -32.58 -12.67 32.68
C GLU A 228 -33.84 -11.82 32.87
N GLN A 229 -34.19 -11.00 31.87
CA GLN A 229 -35.43 -10.21 31.91
C GLN A 229 -36.67 -11.11 31.98
N LYS A 230 -36.70 -12.18 31.18
CA LYS A 230 -37.79 -13.15 31.20
C LYS A 230 -37.89 -13.84 32.56
N ALA A 231 -36.76 -14.27 33.14
CA ALA A 231 -36.72 -14.86 34.48
C ALA A 231 -37.24 -13.89 35.55
N ARG A 232 -36.82 -12.62 35.52
CA ARG A 232 -37.35 -11.58 36.43
C ARG A 232 -38.86 -11.37 36.27
N MET A 233 -39.36 -11.39 35.04
CA MET A 233 -40.79 -11.28 34.76
C MET A 233 -41.56 -12.51 35.25
N GLU A 234 -40.99 -13.71 35.14
CA GLU A 234 -41.56 -14.95 35.66
C GLU A 234 -41.58 -14.97 37.20
N GLU A 235 -40.49 -14.53 37.86
CA GLU A 235 -40.43 -14.34 39.32
C GLU A 235 -41.51 -13.35 39.79
N TYR A 236 -41.63 -12.21 39.11
CA TYR A 236 -42.68 -11.24 39.40
C TYR A 236 -44.08 -11.85 39.23
N ALA A 237 -44.30 -12.58 38.14
CA ALA A 237 -45.57 -13.26 37.90
C ALA A 237 -45.87 -14.34 38.96
N GLN A 238 -44.85 -15.02 39.48
CA GLN A 238 -45.00 -15.98 40.57
C GLN A 238 -45.44 -15.28 41.86
N VAL A 239 -44.78 -14.18 42.24
CA VAL A 239 -45.17 -13.39 43.41
C VAL A 239 -46.62 -12.90 43.28
N GLN A 240 -47.02 -12.46 42.10
CA GLN A 240 -48.42 -12.07 41.84
C GLN A 240 -49.40 -13.24 42.00
N ARG A 241 -49.05 -14.45 41.54
CA ARG A 241 -49.88 -15.65 41.74
C ARG A 241 -49.99 -16.03 43.22
N GLU A 242 -48.90 -15.92 43.98
CA GLU A 242 -48.90 -16.19 45.42
C GLU A 242 -49.77 -15.18 46.17
N GLN A 243 -49.63 -13.88 45.87
CA GLN A 243 -50.49 -12.84 46.43
C GLN A 243 -51.97 -13.09 46.11
N GLN A 244 -52.29 -13.47 44.87
CA GLN A 244 -53.66 -13.81 44.49
C GLN A 244 -54.18 -15.05 45.24
N ALA A 245 -53.34 -16.07 45.41
CA ALA A 245 -53.71 -17.26 46.18
C ALA A 245 -53.96 -16.96 47.66
N ASP A 246 -53.22 -16.01 48.24
CA ASP A 246 -53.45 -15.53 49.61
C ASP A 246 -54.78 -14.79 49.76
N VAL A 247 -55.10 -13.92 48.79
CA VAL A 247 -56.43 -13.28 48.72
C VAL A 247 -57.54 -14.32 48.62
N ASP A 248 -57.38 -15.32 47.75
CA ASP A 248 -58.36 -16.39 47.57
C ASP A 248 -58.50 -17.30 48.81
N ARG A 249 -57.42 -17.50 49.58
CA ARG A 249 -57.47 -18.16 50.90
C ARG A 249 -58.29 -17.35 51.89
N HIS A 250 -57.98 -16.06 52.04
CA HIS A 250 -58.73 -15.17 52.92
C HIS A 250 -60.23 -15.10 52.57
N LEU A 251 -60.55 -15.06 51.27
CA LEU A 251 -61.94 -15.08 50.80
C LEU A 251 -62.66 -16.39 51.15
N ARG A 252 -61.97 -17.54 51.09
CA ARG A 252 -62.52 -18.83 51.52
C ARG A 252 -62.77 -18.88 53.03
N ASP A 253 -61.84 -18.37 53.83
CA ASP A 253 -61.99 -18.32 55.29
C ASP A 253 -63.17 -17.42 55.69
N LEU A 254 -63.29 -16.24 55.08
CA LEU A 254 -64.44 -15.35 55.27
C LEU A 254 -65.76 -16.00 54.85
N ALA A 255 -65.76 -16.78 53.76
CA ALA A 255 -66.92 -17.53 53.34
C ALA A 255 -67.29 -18.64 54.34
N SER A 256 -66.30 -19.30 54.96
CA SER A 256 -66.53 -20.28 56.04
C SER A 256 -67.15 -19.61 57.25
N GLN A 257 -66.55 -18.52 57.74
CA GLN A 257 -67.08 -17.74 58.86
C GLN A 257 -68.51 -17.26 58.59
N LYS A 258 -68.81 -16.84 57.35
CA LYS A 258 -70.16 -16.45 56.96
C LYS A 258 -71.15 -17.61 57.00
N ARG A 259 -70.72 -18.83 56.65
CA ARG A 259 -71.55 -20.04 56.75
C ARG A 259 -71.80 -20.42 58.20
N GLU A 260 -70.78 -20.40 59.04
CA GLU A 260 -70.89 -20.65 60.49
C GLU A 260 -71.84 -19.65 61.14
N LEU A 261 -71.68 -18.35 60.87
CA LEU A 261 -72.60 -17.31 61.36
C LEU A 261 -74.03 -17.49 60.83
N ALA A 262 -74.20 -18.01 59.60
CA ALA A 262 -75.52 -18.30 59.06
C ALA A 262 -76.16 -19.52 59.74
N GLU A 263 -75.38 -20.53 60.08
CA GLU A 263 -75.82 -21.69 60.86
C GLU A 263 -76.17 -21.29 62.29
N GLU A 264 -75.37 -20.45 62.94
CA GLU A 264 -75.70 -19.86 64.25
C GLU A 264 -76.99 -19.03 64.17
N ARG A 265 -77.18 -18.23 63.12
CA ARG A 265 -78.44 -17.51 62.88
C ARG A 265 -79.63 -18.45 62.71
N ARG A 266 -79.44 -19.60 62.05
CA ARG A 266 -80.48 -20.64 61.94
C ARG A 266 -80.78 -21.26 63.30
N ARG A 267 -79.77 -21.66 64.07
CA ARG A 267 -79.92 -22.17 65.44
C ARG A 267 -80.65 -21.19 66.35
N LEU A 268 -80.23 -19.92 66.36
CA LEU A 268 -80.89 -18.86 67.13
C LEU A 268 -82.32 -18.59 66.64
N ALA A 269 -82.62 -18.80 65.35
CA ALA A 269 -83.96 -18.66 64.81
C ALA A 269 -84.87 -19.83 65.19
N GLU A 270 -84.34 -21.05 65.22
CA GLU A 270 -85.01 -22.26 65.73
C GLU A 270 -85.28 -22.13 67.23
N GLU A 271 -84.28 -21.73 68.02
CA GLU A 271 -84.43 -21.43 69.45
C GLU A 271 -85.45 -20.30 69.68
N ARG A 272 -85.46 -19.26 68.83
CA ARG A 272 -86.51 -18.22 68.85
C ARG A 272 -87.89 -18.74 68.43
N ALA A 273 -87.98 -19.73 67.55
CA ALA A 273 -89.24 -20.36 67.16
C ALA A 273 -89.79 -21.22 68.30
N GLU A 274 -88.92 -21.94 69.01
CA GLU A 274 -89.24 -22.66 70.26
C GLU A 274 -89.67 -21.69 71.38
N VAL A 275 -88.97 -20.56 71.53
CA VAL A 275 -89.32 -19.49 72.48
C VAL A 275 -90.58 -18.71 72.07
N LYS A 276 -90.88 -18.61 70.76
CA LYS A 276 -92.16 -18.07 70.25
C LYS A 276 -93.33 -19.03 70.54
N ASN A 277 -93.09 -20.35 70.49
CA ASN A 277 -94.07 -21.35 70.88
C ASN A 277 -94.33 -21.37 72.41
N THR A 278 -93.43 -20.80 73.23
CA THR A 278 -93.55 -20.82 74.70
C THR A 278 -93.80 -19.47 75.38
N ALA A 279 -93.84 -18.34 74.67
CA ALA A 279 -94.10 -17.07 75.35
C ALA A 279 -94.72 -15.99 74.45
N ALA A 280 -96.02 -15.77 74.63
CA ALA A 280 -96.80 -14.67 74.06
C ALA A 280 -96.69 -13.33 74.84
N GLU A 281 -95.76 -13.18 75.79
CA GLU A 281 -95.83 -12.12 76.82
C GLU A 281 -94.73 -11.03 76.85
N ASN A 282 -93.74 -10.98 75.95
CA ASN A 282 -92.80 -9.83 75.91
C ASN A 282 -92.51 -9.35 74.47
N ARG A 283 -93.49 -8.69 73.86
CA ARG A 283 -93.45 -8.24 72.44
C ARG A 283 -92.67 -6.93 72.25
N TYR A 284 -92.69 -6.02 73.23
CA TYR A 284 -92.13 -4.67 73.11
C TYR A 284 -90.59 -4.61 73.08
N THR A 285 -89.91 -5.38 73.93
CA THR A 285 -88.43 -5.41 74.00
C THR A 285 -87.80 -6.10 72.79
N ARG A 286 -88.49 -7.09 72.20
CA ARG A 286 -88.06 -7.77 70.99
C ARG A 286 -88.20 -6.90 69.74
N GLU A 287 -89.26 -6.11 69.63
CA GLU A 287 -89.45 -5.17 68.50
C GLU A 287 -88.39 -4.06 68.50
N MET A 288 -88.03 -3.53 69.67
CA MET A 288 -86.95 -2.54 69.77
C MET A 288 -85.58 -3.14 69.40
N ALA A 289 -85.29 -4.37 69.85
CA ALA A 289 -84.07 -5.08 69.44
C ALA A 289 -84.03 -5.42 67.94
N HIS A 290 -85.20 -5.65 67.32
CA HIS A 290 -85.30 -5.85 65.87
C HIS A 290 -85.05 -4.56 65.09
N ARG A 291 -85.65 -3.44 65.48
CA ARG A 291 -85.38 -2.12 64.86
C ARG A 291 -83.92 -1.70 64.98
N GLN A 292 -83.28 -1.99 66.12
CA GLN A 292 -81.88 -1.64 66.32
C GLN A 292 -80.95 -2.47 65.43
N ARG A 293 -81.24 -3.77 65.26
CA ARG A 293 -80.54 -4.62 64.28
C ARG A 293 -80.78 -4.20 62.83
N GLU A 294 -81.97 -3.70 62.50
CA GLU A 294 -82.26 -3.16 61.16
C GLU A 294 -81.44 -1.90 60.86
N LEU A 295 -81.29 -1.00 61.84
CA LEU A 295 -80.43 0.17 61.73
C LEU A 295 -78.95 -0.22 61.57
N GLU A 296 -78.46 -1.18 62.38
CA GLU A 296 -77.08 -1.69 62.26
C GLU A 296 -76.83 -2.35 60.89
N LEU A 297 -77.78 -3.11 60.37
CA LEU A 297 -77.72 -3.69 59.03
C LEU A 297 -77.71 -2.60 57.94
N ALA A 298 -78.54 -1.57 58.07
CA ALA A 298 -78.57 -0.45 57.14
C ALA A 298 -77.24 0.33 57.14
N GLU A 299 -76.62 0.52 58.30
CA GLU A 299 -75.29 1.13 58.40
C GLU A 299 -74.20 0.26 57.80
N ALA A 300 -74.26 -1.06 58.01
CA ALA A 300 -73.32 -2.01 57.41
C ALA A 300 -73.42 -2.03 55.88
N VAL A 301 -74.65 -1.96 55.32
CA VAL A 301 -74.87 -1.85 53.87
C VAL A 301 -74.29 -0.55 53.32
N ARG A 302 -74.55 0.60 53.96
CA ARG A 302 -73.92 1.87 53.53
C ARG A 302 -72.39 1.80 53.51
N ARG A 303 -71.77 1.21 54.55
CA ARG A 303 -70.31 1.04 54.61
C ARG A 303 -69.80 0.11 53.51
N ALA A 304 -70.57 -0.91 53.12
CA ALA A 304 -70.22 -1.79 52.02
C ALA A 304 -70.32 -1.06 50.67
N ASP A 305 -71.38 -0.29 50.45
CA ASP A 305 -71.55 0.52 49.23
C ASP A 305 -70.45 1.56 49.08
N GLU A 306 -70.03 2.19 50.18
CA GLU A 306 -68.94 3.17 50.20
C GLU A 306 -67.59 2.54 49.85
N LYS A 307 -67.32 1.31 50.32
CA LYS A 307 -66.13 0.54 49.91
C LYS A 307 -66.17 0.14 48.44
N VAL A 308 -67.33 -0.25 47.91
CA VAL A 308 -67.50 -0.55 46.48
C VAL A 308 -67.22 0.69 45.65
N ARG A 309 -67.71 1.86 46.08
CA ARG A 309 -67.44 3.12 45.40
C ARG A 309 -65.95 3.49 45.40
N GLN A 310 -65.28 3.36 46.54
CA GLN A 310 -63.83 3.59 46.64
C GLN A 310 -63.03 2.63 45.75
N ALA A 311 -63.41 1.35 45.68
CA ALA A 311 -62.76 0.38 44.80
C ALA A 311 -62.96 0.72 43.30
N GLN A 312 -64.15 1.21 42.93
CA GLN A 312 -64.42 1.68 41.57
C GLN A 312 -63.61 2.94 41.23
N GLU A 313 -63.50 3.89 42.15
CA GLU A 313 -62.67 5.09 42.00
C GLU A 313 -61.18 4.72 41.82
N GLN A 314 -60.65 3.80 42.64
CA GLN A 314 -59.27 3.31 42.50
C GLN A 314 -59.03 2.60 41.16
N LYS A 315 -59.99 1.78 40.72
CA LYS A 315 -59.91 1.11 39.42
C LYS A 315 -59.90 2.12 38.27
N ALA A 316 -60.74 3.16 38.34
CA ALA A 316 -60.78 4.22 37.34
C ALA A 316 -59.45 5.01 37.28
N ILE A 317 -58.84 5.29 38.43
CA ILE A 317 -57.52 5.95 38.50
C ILE A 317 -56.43 5.06 37.89
N HIS A 318 -56.45 3.76 38.19
CA HIS A 318 -55.48 2.82 37.63
C HIS A 318 -55.60 2.71 36.11
N GLU A 319 -56.82 2.53 35.59
CA GLU A 319 -57.07 2.50 34.13
C GLU A 319 -56.65 3.81 33.45
N ALA A 320 -56.90 4.96 34.07
CA ALA A 320 -56.45 6.25 33.55
C ALA A 320 -54.92 6.38 33.53
N CYS A 321 -54.24 5.85 34.55
CA CYS A 321 -52.78 5.83 34.61
C CYS A 321 -52.18 4.93 33.52
N GLU A 322 -52.75 3.74 33.31
CA GLU A 322 -52.32 2.83 32.24
C GLU A 322 -52.52 3.44 30.85
N ARG A 323 -53.66 4.10 30.61
CA ARG A 323 -53.91 4.82 29.34
C ARG A 323 -52.90 5.95 29.13
N ALA A 324 -52.59 6.73 30.16
CA ALA A 324 -51.59 7.79 30.06
C ALA A 324 -50.18 7.24 29.78
N LEU A 325 -49.83 6.06 30.32
CA LEU A 325 -48.56 5.40 30.04
C LEU A 325 -48.50 4.85 28.61
N THR A 326 -49.57 4.25 28.11
CA THR A 326 -49.63 3.76 26.72
C THR A 326 -49.58 4.93 25.73
N GLU A 327 -50.29 6.02 26.00
CA GLU A 327 -50.22 7.26 25.20
C GLU A 327 -48.80 7.83 25.17
N LYS A 328 -48.11 7.90 26.32
CA LYS A 328 -46.70 8.33 26.36
C LYS A 328 -45.79 7.44 25.53
N ARG A 329 -45.94 6.11 25.62
CA ARG A 329 -45.17 5.15 24.80
C ARG A 329 -45.44 5.35 23.31
N MET A 330 -46.70 5.51 22.91
CA MET A 330 -47.07 5.77 21.53
C MET A 330 -46.49 7.09 21.02
N HIS A 331 -46.48 8.14 21.84
CA HIS A 331 -45.85 9.41 21.50
C HIS A 331 -44.32 9.31 21.38
N GLU A 332 -43.65 8.58 22.27
CA GLU A 332 -42.21 8.35 22.17
C GLU A 332 -41.85 7.51 20.94
N GLU A 333 -42.62 6.47 20.64
CA GLU A 333 -42.46 5.66 19.43
C GLU A 333 -42.73 6.48 18.16
N ALA A 334 -43.75 7.35 18.16
CA ALA A 334 -44.03 8.26 17.06
C ALA A 334 -42.87 9.26 16.85
N ARG A 335 -42.33 9.83 17.93
CA ARG A 335 -41.17 10.74 17.86
C ARG A 335 -39.93 10.04 17.30
N LYS A 336 -39.67 8.80 17.72
CA LYS A 336 -38.56 7.99 17.17
C LYS A 336 -38.76 7.71 15.68
N ARG A 337 -39.96 7.34 15.25
CA ARG A 337 -40.27 7.14 13.82
C ARG A 337 -40.08 8.43 13.01
N GLU A 338 -40.46 9.57 13.55
CA GLU A 338 -40.26 10.86 12.89
C GLU A 338 -38.77 11.23 12.82
N GLU A 339 -37.99 10.99 13.87
CA GLU A 339 -36.53 11.15 13.88
C GLU A 339 -35.85 10.22 12.85
N GLU A 340 -36.28 8.96 12.76
CA GLU A 340 -35.82 7.99 11.76
C GLU A 340 -36.16 8.42 10.33
N GLN A 341 -37.38 8.91 10.09
CA GLN A 341 -37.78 9.45 8.78
C GLN A 341 -36.93 10.66 8.38
N ARG A 342 -36.71 11.60 9.31
CA ARG A 342 -35.84 12.76 9.05
C ARG A 342 -34.39 12.34 8.78
N ALA A 343 -33.89 11.30 9.46
CA ALA A 343 -32.57 10.76 9.22
C ALA A 343 -32.45 10.12 7.82
N LEU A 344 -33.45 9.35 7.40
CA LEU A 344 -33.52 8.77 6.05
C LEU A 344 -33.60 9.85 4.98
N GLU A 345 -34.43 10.88 5.17
CA GLU A 345 -34.51 12.02 4.25
C GLU A 345 -33.17 12.77 4.14
N ALA A 346 -32.49 12.98 5.27
CA ALA A 346 -31.16 13.59 5.29
C ALA A 346 -30.10 12.73 4.58
N GLU A 347 -30.18 11.40 4.69
CA GLU A 347 -29.30 10.48 3.96
C GLU A 347 -29.55 10.53 2.45
N VAL A 348 -30.81 10.53 2.03
CA VAL A 348 -31.19 10.69 0.62
C VAL A 348 -30.69 12.01 0.05
N GLU A 349 -30.79 13.12 0.80
CA GLU A 349 -30.24 14.41 0.35
C GLU A 349 -28.71 14.41 0.28
N ARG A 350 -28.02 13.76 1.22
CA ARG A 350 -26.56 13.57 1.14
C ARG A 350 -26.18 12.77 -0.10
N GLU A 351 -26.91 11.70 -0.41
CA GLU A 351 -26.65 10.89 -1.61
C GLU A 351 -26.89 11.70 -2.89
N LYS A 352 -27.97 12.50 -2.96
CA LYS A 352 -28.21 13.41 -4.08
C LYS A 352 -27.07 14.42 -4.25
N GLN A 353 -26.56 14.96 -3.15
CA GLN A 353 -25.43 15.90 -3.17
C GLN A 353 -24.16 15.21 -3.68
N GLN A 354 -23.85 14.01 -3.19
CA GLN A 354 -22.73 13.20 -3.68
C GLN A 354 -22.85 12.88 -5.17
N ARG A 355 -24.06 12.55 -5.66
CA ARG A 355 -24.31 12.32 -7.08
C ARG A 355 -24.07 13.57 -7.92
N LYS A 356 -24.49 14.75 -7.43
CA LYS A 356 -24.21 16.04 -8.11
C LYS A 356 -22.71 16.33 -8.18
N GLU A 357 -22.00 16.12 -7.08
CA GLU A 357 -20.55 16.29 -7.01
C GLU A 357 -19.82 15.30 -7.93
N ALA A 358 -20.25 14.05 -7.99
CA ALA A 358 -19.69 13.04 -8.88
C ALA A 358 -19.89 13.42 -10.37
N VAL A 359 -21.08 13.89 -10.74
CA VAL A 359 -21.36 14.40 -12.09
C VAL A 359 -20.50 15.63 -12.41
N ALA A 360 -20.33 16.55 -11.45
CA ALA A 360 -19.47 17.73 -11.65
C ALA A 360 -18.00 17.33 -11.87
N LEU A 361 -17.47 16.39 -11.08
CA LEU A 361 -16.12 15.84 -11.25
C LEU A 361 -15.96 15.14 -12.60
N GLU A 362 -16.96 14.41 -13.07
CA GLU A 362 -16.93 13.79 -14.40
C GLU A 362 -16.91 14.85 -15.52
N GLN A 363 -17.70 15.92 -15.37
CA GLN A 363 -17.66 17.06 -16.31
C GLN A 363 -16.30 17.74 -16.32
N GLU A 364 -15.64 17.91 -15.17
CA GLU A 364 -14.27 18.44 -15.12
C GLU A 364 -13.25 17.50 -15.77
N ARG A 365 -13.38 16.19 -15.56
CA ARG A 365 -12.52 15.18 -16.22
C ARG A 365 -12.70 15.18 -17.74
N THR A 366 -13.92 15.33 -18.23
CA THR A 366 -14.18 15.42 -19.68
C THR A 366 -13.64 16.73 -20.26
N ARG A 367 -13.79 17.87 -19.55
CA ARG A 367 -13.19 19.15 -19.95
C ARG A 367 -11.66 19.07 -20.02
N THR A 368 -11.02 18.57 -18.97
CA THR A 368 -9.55 18.45 -18.92
C THR A 368 -9.02 17.49 -19.99
N THR A 369 -9.70 16.39 -20.27
CA THR A 369 -9.31 15.50 -21.39
C THR A 369 -9.52 16.13 -22.75
N ALA A 370 -10.58 16.93 -22.94
CA ALA A 370 -10.79 17.71 -24.16
C ALA A 370 -9.70 18.77 -24.35
N GLU A 371 -9.36 19.53 -23.29
CA GLU A 371 -8.27 20.52 -23.29
C GLU A 371 -6.91 19.89 -23.61
N LEU A 372 -6.58 18.75 -22.98
CA LEU A 372 -5.38 17.98 -23.31
C LEU A 372 -5.40 17.51 -24.77
N GLY A 373 -6.58 17.12 -25.27
CA GLY A 373 -6.78 16.78 -26.69
C GLY A 373 -6.49 17.94 -27.63
N GLU A 374 -6.96 19.15 -27.30
CA GLU A 374 -6.66 20.36 -28.06
C GLU A 374 -5.18 20.74 -27.99
N GLN A 375 -4.56 20.67 -26.81
CA GLN A 375 -3.13 20.92 -26.65
C GLN A 375 -2.29 19.96 -27.50
N ARG A 376 -2.63 18.66 -27.51
CA ARG A 376 -1.98 17.68 -28.40
C ARG A 376 -2.13 18.05 -29.87
N LYS A 377 -3.33 18.47 -30.30
CA LYS A 377 -3.55 18.93 -31.68
C LYS A 377 -2.68 20.15 -32.02
N ARG A 378 -2.55 21.12 -31.11
CA ARG A 378 -1.69 22.30 -31.30
C ARG A 378 -0.22 21.92 -31.44
N VAL A 379 0.28 21.03 -30.57
CA VAL A 379 1.67 20.53 -30.65
C VAL A 379 1.92 19.78 -31.96
N ILE A 380 1.00 18.89 -32.36
CA ILE A 380 1.11 18.19 -33.65
C ILE A 380 1.11 19.18 -34.82
N ALA A 381 0.21 20.18 -34.81
CA ALA A 381 0.17 21.20 -35.84
C ALA A 381 1.48 22.01 -35.91
N GLN A 382 2.06 22.35 -34.76
CA GLN A 382 3.36 23.01 -34.68
C GLN A 382 4.48 22.13 -35.26
N MET A 383 4.55 20.86 -34.86
CA MET A 383 5.54 19.92 -35.40
C MET A 383 5.41 19.75 -36.91
N MET A 384 4.18 19.68 -37.44
CA MET A 384 3.94 19.59 -38.88
C MET A 384 4.34 20.87 -39.62
N SER A 385 4.10 22.04 -39.01
CA SER A 385 4.57 23.32 -39.57
C SER A 385 6.09 23.42 -39.58
N GLU A 386 6.76 23.02 -38.50
CA GLU A 386 8.22 22.98 -38.40
C GLU A 386 8.82 22.01 -39.40
N ARG A 387 8.25 20.80 -39.53
CA ARG A 387 8.67 19.83 -40.54
C ARG A 387 8.52 20.39 -41.95
N ARG A 388 7.42 21.08 -42.26
CA ARG A 388 7.23 21.71 -43.57
C ARG A 388 8.29 22.77 -43.83
N LYS A 389 8.62 23.60 -42.84
CA LYS A 389 9.72 24.59 -42.95
C LYS A 389 11.06 23.90 -43.22
N GLN A 390 11.37 22.82 -42.50
CA GLN A 390 12.58 22.03 -42.75
C GLN A 390 12.60 21.41 -44.15
N GLU A 391 11.46 20.92 -44.64
CA GLU A 391 11.34 20.39 -46.01
C GLU A 391 11.55 21.49 -47.05
N GLU A 392 11.02 22.70 -46.82
CA GLU A 392 11.25 23.88 -47.67
C GLU A 392 12.72 24.34 -47.63
N GLU A 393 13.37 24.35 -46.47
CA GLU A 393 14.80 24.65 -46.31
C GLU A 393 15.68 23.62 -47.02
N VAL A 394 15.40 22.32 -46.84
CA VAL A 394 16.10 21.24 -47.54
C VAL A 394 15.88 21.34 -49.04
N SER A 395 14.67 21.67 -49.50
CA SER A 395 14.39 21.91 -50.91
C SER A 395 15.18 23.11 -51.45
N ALA A 396 15.27 24.20 -50.69
CA ALA A 396 16.08 25.36 -51.05
C ALA A 396 17.57 25.03 -51.13
N MET A 397 18.10 24.29 -50.15
CA MET A 397 19.49 23.81 -50.18
C MET A 397 19.76 22.93 -51.40
N ARG A 398 18.84 22.01 -51.74
CA ARG A 398 18.98 21.18 -52.95
C ARG A 398 19.03 22.00 -54.24
N LYS A 399 18.15 23.01 -54.37
CA LYS A 399 18.17 23.91 -55.54
C LYS A 399 19.49 24.66 -55.65
N GLU A 400 20.07 25.09 -54.52
CA GLU A 400 21.38 25.74 -54.51
C GLU A 400 22.49 24.76 -54.89
N THR A 401 22.46 23.52 -54.38
CA THR A 401 23.39 22.45 -54.80
C THR A 401 23.28 22.19 -56.30
N ASP A 402 22.06 22.06 -56.84
CA ASP A 402 21.82 21.85 -58.28
C ASP A 402 22.35 23.02 -59.11
N ARG A 403 22.22 24.26 -58.61
CA ARG A 403 22.78 25.47 -59.23
C ARG A 403 24.31 25.42 -59.27
N ILE A 404 24.96 25.12 -58.13
CA ILE A 404 26.42 24.99 -58.06
C ILE A 404 26.91 23.89 -58.99
N GLU A 405 26.23 22.74 -59.04
CA GLU A 405 26.56 21.66 -59.97
C GLU A 405 26.41 22.08 -61.44
N ALA A 406 25.36 22.83 -61.78
CA ALA A 406 25.16 23.36 -63.13
C ALA A 406 26.25 24.36 -63.52
N GLU A 407 26.61 25.28 -62.62
CA GLU A 407 27.71 26.23 -62.81
C GLU A 407 29.05 25.49 -62.98
N MET A 408 29.31 24.46 -62.18
CA MET A 408 30.50 23.60 -62.32
C MET A 408 30.51 22.84 -63.67
N LYS A 409 29.37 22.28 -64.10
CA LYS A 409 29.26 21.59 -65.40
C LYS A 409 29.50 22.55 -66.56
N ALA A 410 28.87 23.73 -66.54
CA ALA A 410 29.06 24.76 -67.55
C ALA A 410 30.53 25.21 -67.62
N LYS A 411 31.17 25.38 -66.45
CA LYS A 411 32.61 25.63 -66.33
C LYS A 411 33.44 24.50 -66.97
N LEU A 412 33.16 23.24 -66.65
CA LEU A 412 33.87 22.10 -67.24
C LEU A 412 33.68 21.98 -68.76
N GLU A 413 32.48 22.28 -69.28
CA GLU A 413 32.21 22.30 -70.71
C GLU A 413 32.95 23.41 -71.43
N ALA A 414 32.98 24.62 -70.86
CA ALA A 414 33.76 25.73 -71.36
C ALA A 414 35.27 25.41 -71.38
N LEU A 415 35.80 24.72 -70.36
CA LEU A 415 37.18 24.24 -70.36
C LEU A 415 37.45 23.22 -71.48
N ARG A 416 36.53 22.28 -71.71
CA ARG A 416 36.64 21.32 -72.82
C ARG A 416 36.66 22.03 -74.17
N ALA A 417 35.79 23.03 -74.35
CA ALA A 417 35.72 23.83 -75.57
C ALA A 417 36.99 24.68 -75.80
N ALA A 418 37.49 25.34 -74.76
CA ALA A 418 38.74 26.12 -74.82
C ALA A 418 39.95 25.23 -75.13
N LYS A 419 40.01 24.03 -74.53
CA LYS A 419 41.05 23.03 -74.81
C LYS A 419 40.98 22.52 -76.25
N SER A 420 39.78 22.28 -76.81
CA SER A 420 39.63 21.89 -78.21
C SER A 420 39.98 23.02 -79.20
N ALA A 421 39.89 24.27 -78.77
CA ALA A 421 40.23 25.45 -79.57
C ALA A 421 41.72 25.88 -79.47
N GLY A 422 42.52 25.21 -78.64
CA GLY A 422 43.97 25.46 -78.52
C GLY A 422 44.36 26.73 -77.76
N GLN A 423 43.45 27.31 -76.96
CA GLN A 423 43.72 28.52 -76.16
C GLN A 423 44.50 28.19 -74.88
N THR A 424 45.38 29.11 -74.44
CA THR A 424 46.13 29.01 -73.18
C THR A 424 45.18 29.16 -71.98
N ILE A 425 45.03 28.09 -71.19
CA ILE A 425 44.13 28.05 -70.04
C ILE A 425 44.86 28.60 -68.81
N ASN A 426 44.39 29.70 -68.24
CA ASN A 426 44.91 30.27 -67.00
C ASN A 426 44.17 29.68 -65.80
N LEU A 427 44.84 28.81 -65.03
CA LEU A 427 44.21 28.01 -63.95
C LEU A 427 43.76 28.82 -62.73
N ASP A 428 44.22 30.07 -62.58
CA ASP A 428 43.88 30.92 -61.42
C ASP A 428 42.50 31.59 -61.52
N GLU A 429 41.94 31.77 -62.72
CA GLU A 429 40.56 32.28 -62.92
C GLU A 429 39.47 31.23 -62.62
N TRP A 430 39.87 29.99 -62.32
CA TRP A 430 38.99 28.83 -62.27
C TRP A 430 38.84 28.21 -60.87
N LYS A 431 39.39 28.85 -59.83
CA LYS A 431 39.12 28.48 -58.45
C LYS A 431 37.67 28.87 -58.12
N LEU A 432 36.88 27.88 -57.70
CA LEU A 432 35.50 28.09 -57.23
C LEU A 432 35.53 28.69 -55.83
#